data_AF-A0A9D5AWA9-F1
#
_entry.id   AF-A0A9D5AWA9-F1
#
_cell.length_a   1.000
_cell.length_b   1.000
_cell.length_c   1.000
_cell.angle_alpha   90.00
_cell.angle_beta   90.00
_cell.angle_gamma   90.00
#
_symmetry.space_group_name_H-M   'P 1'
#
loop_
_entity.id
_entity.type
_entity.pdbx_description
1 polymer ?
#
loop_
_entity_poly.entity_id
_entity_poly.type
_entity_poly.pdbx_seq_one_letter_code
_entity_poly.pdbx_strand_id
1 'polypeptide(L)'
;MSENEAFEKVFGKEHHGYVRSMGLGVTPSQIKRSTRSASSFEENEKIKEMQEEINALKEKNSKIDELMEAFLKQRDNARKEEIELLMQMKNSSERHGLESPADGRRFSESSYRIVDSGSIRRTN
;
A
#
# COMPACT_ATOMS: atom_id res chain seq x y z
N MET A 1 -70.16 -2.02 -47.02
CA MET A 1 -69.42 -1.67 -45.79
C MET A 1 -67.96 -1.88 -46.10
N SER A 2 -67.13 -0.84 -45.97
CA SER A 2 -65.69 -1.00 -46.17
C SER A 2 -65.09 -1.76 -44.97
N GLU A 3 -63.95 -2.43 -45.16
CA GLU A 3 -63.28 -3.14 -44.07
C GLU A 3 -62.97 -2.21 -42.89
N ASN A 4 -62.60 -0.96 -43.18
CA ASN A 4 -62.37 0.06 -42.15
C ASN A 4 -63.65 0.41 -41.38
N GLU A 5 -64.79 0.49 -42.06
CA GLU A 5 -66.09 0.78 -41.43
C GLU A 5 -66.55 -0.37 -40.51
N ALA A 6 -66.29 -1.62 -40.91
CA ALA A 6 -66.54 -2.78 -40.06
C ALA A 6 -65.61 -2.82 -38.83
N PHE A 7 -64.34 -2.44 -39.00
CA PHE A 7 -63.37 -2.40 -37.93
C PHE A 7 -63.72 -1.34 -36.89
N GLU A 8 -64.07 -0.12 -37.31
CA GLU A 8 -64.52 0.95 -36.40
C GLU A 8 -65.79 0.58 -35.63
N LYS A 9 -66.72 -0.16 -36.25
CA LYS A 9 -67.95 -0.60 -35.57
C LYS A 9 -67.67 -1.57 -34.42
N VAL A 10 -66.67 -2.45 -34.57
CA VAL A 10 -66.34 -3.48 -33.57
C VAL A 10 -65.36 -2.94 -32.52
N PHE A 11 -64.36 -2.18 -32.95
CA PHE A 11 -63.25 -1.76 -32.09
C PHE A 11 -63.33 -0.29 -31.65
N GLY A 12 -64.26 0.50 -32.19
CA GLY A 12 -64.34 1.94 -31.96
C GLY A 12 -63.27 2.72 -32.73
N LYS A 13 -63.42 4.05 -32.76
CA LYS A 13 -62.50 4.97 -33.44
C LYS A 13 -61.07 4.81 -32.92
N GLU A 14 -60.09 4.78 -33.82
CA GLU A 14 -58.69 4.63 -33.45
C GLU A 14 -58.17 5.86 -32.68
N HIS A 15 -57.50 5.62 -31.56
CA HIS A 15 -56.84 6.66 -30.75
C HIS A 15 -55.32 6.51 -30.85
N HIS A 16 -54.66 7.59 -31.25
CA HIS A 16 -53.21 7.68 -31.41
C HIS A 16 -52.54 7.49 -30.04
N GLY A 17 -51.79 6.40 -29.89
CA GLY A 17 -51.10 6.02 -28.65
C GLY A 17 -51.55 4.70 -28.01
N TYR A 18 -52.67 4.12 -28.45
CA TYR A 18 -53.07 2.78 -28.03
C TYR A 18 -52.61 1.74 -29.05
N VAL A 19 -51.44 1.13 -28.82
CA VAL A 19 -51.03 -0.07 -29.56
C VAL A 19 -51.93 -1.22 -29.12
N ARG A 20 -52.92 -1.59 -29.95
CA ARG A 20 -53.69 -2.82 -29.76
C ARG A 20 -52.87 -3.97 -30.35
N SER A 21 -52.17 -4.73 -29.51
CA SER A 21 -51.56 -5.98 -29.95
C SER A 21 -52.67 -6.98 -30.24
N MET A 22 -52.88 -7.34 -31.51
CA MET A 22 -53.77 -8.43 -31.88
C MET A 22 -53.00 -9.75 -31.77
N GLY A 23 -53.01 -10.36 -30.59
CA GLY A 23 -52.35 -11.64 -30.32
C GLY A 23 -52.48 -12.07 -28.86
N LEU A 24 -52.15 -13.34 -28.56
CA LEU A 24 -52.13 -13.91 -27.19
C LEU A 24 -50.95 -13.39 -26.33
N GLY A 25 -50.47 -12.17 -26.61
CA GLY A 25 -49.40 -11.52 -25.87
C GLY A 25 -49.91 -10.79 -24.63
N VAL A 26 -49.00 -10.49 -23.70
CA VAL A 26 -49.33 -9.70 -22.51
C VAL A 26 -49.85 -8.32 -22.90
N THR A 27 -51.05 -7.96 -22.42
CA THR A 27 -51.60 -6.64 -22.71
C THR A 27 -50.84 -5.58 -21.90
N PRO A 28 -50.68 -4.35 -22.40
CA PRO A 28 -50.01 -3.29 -21.65
C PRO A 28 -50.59 -3.05 -20.23
N SER A 29 -51.88 -3.36 -20.01
CA SER A 29 -52.53 -3.30 -18.69
C SER A 29 -52.14 -4.43 -17.73
N GLN A 30 -51.63 -5.56 -18.24
CA GLN A 30 -51.09 -6.68 -17.45
C GLN A 30 -49.65 -6.44 -17.01
N ILE A 31 -48.94 -5.52 -17.67
CA ILE A 31 -47.62 -5.07 -17.22
C ILE A 31 -47.85 -4.17 -16.00
N LYS A 32 -47.94 -4.79 -14.82
CA LYS A 32 -47.92 -4.06 -13.55
C LYS A 32 -46.63 -3.25 -13.53
N ARG A 33 -46.78 -1.93 -13.58
CA ARG A 33 -45.69 -0.95 -13.51
C ARG A 33 -44.85 -1.31 -12.27
N SER A 34 -43.65 -1.83 -12.49
CA SER A 34 -42.71 -2.21 -11.43
C SER A 34 -42.42 -0.97 -10.58
N THR A 35 -42.88 -0.96 -9.33
CA THR A 35 -42.54 0.05 -8.34
C THR A 35 -41.11 -0.19 -7.85
N ARG A 36 -40.12 0.13 -8.69
CA ARG A 36 -38.71 0.19 -8.29
C ARG A 36 -38.49 1.48 -7.51
N SER A 37 -38.92 1.53 -6.25
CA SER A 37 -38.80 2.76 -5.44
C SER A 37 -38.46 2.53 -3.96
N ALA A 38 -38.49 1.28 -3.47
CA ALA A 38 -38.19 0.98 -2.07
C ALA A 38 -36.70 0.68 -1.81
N SER A 39 -35.94 0.18 -2.80
CA SER A 39 -34.52 -0.21 -2.60
C SER A 39 -33.53 0.94 -2.54
N SER A 40 -33.92 2.15 -2.94
CA SER A 40 -33.01 3.30 -3.06
C SER A 40 -32.56 3.87 -1.72
N PHE A 41 -33.36 3.77 -0.66
CA PHE A 41 -33.04 4.38 0.63
C PHE A 41 -31.96 3.60 1.38
N GLU A 42 -32.09 2.27 1.44
CA GLU A 42 -31.08 1.39 2.08
C GLU A 42 -29.74 1.42 1.33
N GLU A 43 -29.78 1.53 0.00
CA GLU A 43 -28.57 1.64 -0.81
C GLU A 43 -27.82 2.96 -0.56
N ASN A 44 -28.56 4.07 -0.43
CA ASN A 44 -27.99 5.38 -0.11
C ASN A 44 -27.37 5.45 1.29
N GLU A 45 -27.97 4.78 2.28
CA GLU A 45 -27.43 4.71 3.65
C GLU A 45 -26.10 3.94 3.69
N LYS A 46 -26.05 2.77 3.05
CA LYS A 46 -24.80 1.98 2.93
C LYS A 46 -23.70 2.74 2.20
N ILE A 47 -24.04 3.49 1.15
CA ILE A 47 -23.07 4.34 0.44
C ILE A 47 -22.48 5.39 1.39
N LYS A 48 -23.32 5.99 2.25
CA LYS A 48 -22.86 6.98 3.22
C LYS A 48 -21.93 6.37 4.27
N GLU A 49 -22.29 5.22 4.83
CA GLU A 49 -21.45 4.49 5.79
C GLU A 49 -20.08 4.12 5.19
N MET A 50 -20.08 3.58 3.96
CA MET A 50 -18.84 3.26 3.26
C MET A 50 -17.98 4.50 3.03
N GLN A 51 -18.59 5.65 2.71
CA GLN A 51 -17.85 6.89 2.49
C GLN A 51 -17.20 7.40 3.78
N GLU A 52 -17.88 7.28 4.92
CA GLU A 52 -17.34 7.60 6.24
C GLU A 52 -16.17 6.68 6.61
N GLU A 53 -16.30 5.37 6.37
CA GLU A 53 -15.22 4.41 6.59
C GLU A 53 -13.99 4.70 5.71
N ILE A 54 -14.19 4.99 4.43
CA ILE A 54 -13.11 5.36 3.50
C ILE A 54 -12.36 6.59 4.02
N ASN A 55 -13.08 7.60 4.53
CA ASN A 55 -12.46 8.81 5.06
C ASN A 55 -11.67 8.51 6.34
N ALA A 56 -12.22 7.71 7.25
CA ALA A 56 -11.52 7.30 8.47
C ALA A 56 -10.25 6.49 8.17
N LEU A 57 -10.30 5.60 7.17
CA LEU A 57 -9.13 4.83 6.73
C LEU A 57 -8.06 5.74 6.10
N LYS A 58 -8.45 6.72 5.29
CA LYS A 58 -7.51 7.71 4.74
C LYS A 58 -6.80 8.50 5.84
N GLU A 59 -7.52 8.92 6.87
CA GLU A 59 -6.92 9.64 8.00
C GLU A 59 -5.92 8.77 8.77
N LYS A 60 -6.26 7.50 9.02
CA LYS A 60 -5.34 6.54 9.65
C LYS A 60 -4.08 6.32 8.81
N ASN A 61 -4.21 6.19 7.50
CA ASN A 61 -3.06 6.05 6.61
C ASN A 61 -2.15 7.29 6.65
N SER A 62 -2.73 8.50 6.61
CA SER A 62 -1.96 9.74 6.76
C SER A 62 -1.14 9.77 8.06
N LYS A 63 -1.75 9.34 9.18
CA LYS A 63 -1.07 9.25 10.48
C LYS A 63 0.06 8.20 10.48
N ILE A 64 -0.13 7.08 9.79
CA ILE A 64 0.91 6.05 9.65
C ILE A 64 2.08 6.60 8.85
N ASP A 65 1.83 7.31 7.75
CA ASP A 65 2.87 7.92 6.93
C ASP A 65 3.68 8.95 7.73
N GLU A 66 3.00 9.83 8.48
CA GLU A 66 3.64 10.81 9.38
C GLU A 66 4.50 10.13 10.46
N LEU A 67 4.00 9.08 11.10
CA LEU A 67 4.75 8.33 12.11
C LEU A 67 5.97 7.63 11.50
N MET A 68 5.82 7.04 10.32
CA MET A 68 6.91 6.36 9.62
C MET A 68 8.04 7.35 9.28
N GLU A 69 7.69 8.53 8.76
CA GLU A 69 8.66 9.60 8.49
C GLU A 69 9.38 10.05 9.77
N ALA A 70 8.64 10.20 10.88
CA ALA A 70 9.24 10.56 12.17
C ALA A 70 10.22 9.48 12.67
N PHE A 71 9.86 8.19 12.57
CA PHE A 71 10.73 7.08 12.96
C PHE A 71 12.01 7.02 12.11
N LEU A 72 11.90 7.20 10.79
CA LEU A 72 13.05 7.22 9.89
C LEU A 72 14.00 8.37 10.25
N LYS A 73 13.44 9.57 10.48
CA LYS A 73 14.22 10.74 10.89
C LYS A 73 14.91 10.54 12.23
N GLN A 74 14.23 9.94 13.21
CA GLN A 74 14.83 9.62 14.51
C GLN A 74 15.99 8.63 14.36
N ARG A 75 15.80 7.55 13.59
CA ARG A 75 16.83 6.55 13.34
C ARG A 75 18.05 7.14 12.64
N ASP A 76 17.83 8.00 11.64
CA ASP A 76 18.91 8.62 10.90
C ASP A 76 19.67 9.65 11.75
N ASN A 77 19.00 10.36 12.65
CA ASN A 77 19.66 11.23 13.64
C ASN A 77 20.51 10.41 14.62
N ALA A 78 19.97 9.34 15.19
CA ALA A 78 20.73 8.47 16.10
C ALA A 78 21.97 7.87 15.43
N ARG A 79 21.86 7.45 14.16
CA ARG A 79 23.00 6.96 13.39
C ARG A 79 24.06 8.04 13.15
N LYS A 80 23.66 9.29 12.91
CA LYS A 80 24.59 10.41 12.75
C LYS A 80 25.38 10.66 14.04
N GLU A 81 24.70 10.66 15.19
CA GLU A 81 25.34 10.84 16.50
C GLU A 81 26.35 9.72 16.80
N GLU A 82 26.00 8.46 16.50
CA GLU A 82 26.91 7.32 16.65
C GLU A 82 28.17 7.46 15.77
N ILE A 83 28.00 7.86 14.51
CA ILE A 83 29.12 8.09 13.59
C ILE A 83 30.02 9.23 14.09
N GLU A 84 29.42 10.32 14.58
CA GLU A 84 30.18 11.45 15.11
C GLU A 84 31.01 11.05 16.33
N LEU A 85 30.42 10.27 17.25
CA LEU A 85 31.13 9.74 18.41
C LEU A 85 32.31 8.84 18.00
N LEU A 86 32.08 7.91 17.06
CA LEU A 86 33.14 7.04 16.52
C LEU A 86 34.28 7.85 15.89
N MET A 87 33.94 8.89 15.14
CA MET A 87 34.91 9.79 14.51
C MET A 87 35.73 10.56 15.57
N GLN A 88 35.10 11.06 16.62
CA GLN A 88 35.80 11.74 17.72
C GLN A 88 36.77 10.80 18.45
N MET A 89 36.34 9.56 18.76
CA MET A 89 37.20 8.57 19.41
C MET A 89 38.42 8.24 18.56
N LYS A 90 38.24 8.01 17.26
CA LYS A 90 39.34 7.76 16.32
C LYS A 90 40.32 8.94 16.28
N ASN A 91 39.82 10.15 16.15
CA ASN A 91 40.66 11.36 16.07
C ASN A 91 41.42 11.64 17.38
N SER A 92 40.88 11.25 18.54
CA SER A 92 41.60 11.36 19.82
C SER A 92 42.70 10.31 19.96
N SER A 93 42.47 9.09 19.46
CA SER A 93 43.46 8.01 19.49
C SER A 93 44.64 8.26 18.57
N GLU A 94 44.42 8.87 17.39
CA GLU A 94 45.48 9.24 16.45
C GLU A 94 46.38 10.36 17.00
N ARG A 95 45.84 11.28 17.81
CA ARG A 95 46.63 12.33 18.48
C ARG A 95 47.55 11.79 19.57
N HIS A 96 47.12 10.77 20.31
CA HIS A 96 47.95 10.12 21.33
C HIS A 96 49.01 9.14 20.76
N GLY A 97 48.91 8.75 19.48
CA GLY A 97 49.90 7.93 18.79
C GLY A 97 51.10 8.70 18.22
N LEU A 98 51.04 10.04 18.18
CA LEU A 98 52.10 10.89 17.61
C LEU A 98 52.91 11.67 18.67
N GLU A 99 52.54 11.60 19.95
CA GLU A 99 53.34 12.09 21.08
C GLU A 99 53.95 10.93 21.87
N SER A 100 54.75 10.09 21.23
CA SER A 100 55.78 9.35 21.96
C SER A 100 57.07 10.17 21.91
N PRO A 101 57.64 10.59 23.05
CA PRO A 101 58.97 11.18 23.07
C PRO A 101 59.93 10.18 22.43
N ALA A 102 60.73 10.63 21.48
CA ALA A 102 61.86 9.87 20.95
C ALA A 102 62.89 9.64 22.07
N ASP A 103 62.60 8.72 23.00
CA ASP A 103 63.55 8.32 24.02
C ASP A 103 64.49 7.30 23.39
N GLY A 104 65.63 7.82 22.91
CA GLY A 104 66.74 7.03 22.46
C GLY A 104 67.22 6.10 23.57
N ARG A 105 66.81 4.84 23.52
CA ARG A 105 67.47 3.77 24.27
C ARG A 105 67.99 2.68 23.35
N ARG A 106 69.31 2.63 23.36
CA ARG A 106 70.23 1.67 22.76
C ARG A 106 69.82 0.22 23.02
N PHE A 107 69.97 -0.59 21.97
CA PHE A 107 70.44 -1.98 21.92
C PHE A 107 70.01 -2.96 23.01
N SER A 108 69.33 -4.04 22.58
CA SER A 108 69.78 -5.42 22.80
C SER A 108 69.09 -6.37 21.82
N GLU A 109 69.85 -6.85 20.82
CA GLU A 109 69.47 -8.02 20.01
C GLU A 109 69.38 -9.25 20.91
N SER A 110 68.18 -9.76 21.12
CA SER A 110 67.96 -11.07 21.76
C SER A 110 67.80 -12.13 20.67
N SER A 111 68.90 -12.82 20.38
CA SER A 111 68.97 -13.96 19.46
C SER A 111 68.17 -15.15 20.02
N TYR A 112 67.03 -15.46 19.41
CA TYR A 112 66.37 -16.76 19.59
C TYR A 112 66.56 -17.59 18.31
N ARG A 113 67.31 -18.67 18.44
CA ARG A 113 67.54 -19.66 17.39
C ARG A 113 66.24 -20.44 17.14
N ILE A 114 65.75 -20.41 15.91
CA ILE A 114 64.71 -21.34 15.45
C ILE A 114 65.36 -22.71 15.30
N VAL A 115 65.02 -23.65 16.18
CA VAL A 115 65.31 -25.07 16.00
C VAL A 115 64.22 -25.63 15.10
N ASP A 116 64.62 -25.94 13.89
CA ASP A 116 63.84 -26.65 12.87
C ASP A 116 63.53 -28.06 13.36
N SER A 117 62.25 -28.42 13.45
CA SER A 117 61.82 -29.80 13.61
C SER A 117 60.65 -30.11 12.67
N GLY A 118 60.89 -29.94 11.37
CA GLY A 118 60.04 -30.49 10.32
C GLY A 118 60.40 -31.95 10.01
N SER A 119 59.62 -32.91 10.50
CA SER A 119 59.57 -34.25 9.87
C SER A 119 58.22 -34.94 10.11
N ILE A 120 57.23 -34.60 9.28
CA ILE A 120 56.00 -35.38 9.14
C ILE A 120 56.28 -36.49 8.13
N ARG A 121 56.38 -37.73 8.61
CA ARG A 121 56.41 -38.91 7.73
C ARG A 121 55.00 -39.15 7.19
N ARG A 122 54.83 -39.10 5.86
CA ARG A 122 53.66 -39.66 5.17
C ARG A 122 53.95 -41.14 4.88
N THR A 123 53.05 -42.03 5.26
CA THR A 123 53.04 -43.42 4.77
C THR A 123 51.86 -43.58 3.81
N ASN A 124 52.15 -44.20 2.67
CA ASN A 124 51.17 -44.63 1.66
C ASN A 124 50.25 -45.74 2.18
#